data_AF-A0A6L9Z5X6-F1
#
_entry.id   AF-A0A6L9Z5X6-F1
#
_cell.length_a   1.000
_cell.length_b   1.000
_cell.length_c   1.000
_cell.angle_alpha   90.00
_cell.angle_beta   90.00
_cell.angle_gamma   90.00
#
_symmetry.space_group_name_H-M   'P 1'
#
loop_
_entity.id
_entity.type
_entity.pdbx_description
1 polymer ?
#
loop_
_entity_poly.entity_id
_entity_poly.type
_entity_poly.pdbx_seq_one_letter_code
_entity_poly.pdbx_strand_id
1 'polypeptide(L)'
;MTVVGTTQAAFLLGICVQRVRQLLKNGRIKGAQKVGRFWQIPLFNGLPKVSPGRRGPKGTWRRGFQKVATYVHVNQNVIRQNKKNNTYEPVLTVKQGNRNTYGHYVEIKGPSRLVYQPNCPKDCGATVWLEVDPSVEILTKLFG
;
A
#
# COMPACT_ATOMS: atom_id res chain seq x y z
N MET A 1 -4.70 -21.53 12.89
CA MET A 1 -4.99 -20.10 12.68
C MET A 1 -3.68 -19.37 12.47
N THR A 2 -3.50 -18.72 11.32
CA THR A 2 -2.31 -17.89 11.08
C THR A 2 -2.46 -16.57 11.85
N VAL A 3 -1.45 -16.21 12.63
CA VAL A 3 -1.40 -14.94 13.37
C VAL A 3 -0.29 -14.07 12.80
N VAL A 4 -0.54 -12.76 12.75
CA VAL A 4 0.42 -11.77 12.23
C VAL A 4 0.65 -10.65 13.24
N GLY A 5 1.79 -9.98 13.10
CA GLY A 5 2.11 -8.77 13.87
C GLY A 5 1.45 -7.50 13.30
N THR A 6 1.61 -6.38 14.00
CA THR A 6 1.01 -5.09 13.58
C THR A 6 1.45 -4.60 12.21
N THR A 7 2.72 -4.78 11.84
CA THR A 7 3.26 -4.36 10.53
C THR A 7 2.62 -5.16 9.40
N GLN A 8 2.60 -6.48 9.52
CA GLN A 8 1.96 -7.37 8.55
C GLN A 8 0.44 -7.11 8.46
N ALA A 9 -0.24 -6.89 9.59
CA ALA A 9 -1.65 -6.52 9.58
C ALA A 9 -1.90 -5.17 8.90
N ALA A 10 -1.02 -4.20 9.06
CA ALA A 10 -1.09 -2.90 8.40
C ALA A 10 -0.99 -3.03 6.88
N PHE A 11 -0.03 -3.85 6.42
CA PHE A 11 0.11 -4.20 5.01
C PHE A 11 -1.17 -4.85 4.46
N LEU A 12 -1.64 -5.91 5.10
CA LEU A 12 -2.84 -6.67 4.68
C LEU A 12 -4.10 -5.78 4.64
N LEU A 13 -4.27 -4.90 5.63
CA LEU A 13 -5.40 -3.98 5.70
C LEU A 13 -5.22 -2.72 4.83
N GLY A 14 -4.04 -2.51 4.24
CA GLY A 14 -3.73 -1.32 3.42
C GLY A 14 -3.80 0.02 4.18
N ILE A 15 -3.53 0.02 5.49
CA ILE A 15 -3.57 1.20 6.36
C ILE A 15 -2.26 1.36 7.13
N CYS A 16 -1.98 2.56 7.67
CA CYS A 16 -0.74 2.76 8.42
C CYS A 16 -0.73 1.97 9.75
N VAL A 17 0.48 1.64 10.22
CA VAL A 17 0.67 0.87 11.48
C VAL A 17 0.07 1.59 12.68
N GLN A 18 0.16 2.93 12.74
CA GLN A 18 -0.47 3.73 13.78
C GLN A 18 -2.00 3.54 13.81
N ARG A 19 -2.64 3.49 12.63
CA ARG A 19 -4.08 3.23 12.53
C ARG A 19 -4.44 1.82 13.01
N VAL A 20 -3.63 0.82 12.69
CA VAL A 20 -3.80 -0.55 13.22
C VAL A 20 -3.71 -0.55 14.75
N ARG A 21 -2.70 0.12 15.33
CA ARG A 21 -2.56 0.24 16.79
C ARG A 21 -3.78 0.91 17.43
N GLN A 22 -4.34 1.93 16.81
CA GLN A 22 -5.56 2.59 17.27
C GLN A 22 -6.77 1.64 17.22
N LEU A 23 -6.93 0.86 16.14
CA LEU A 23 -8.00 -0.14 16.03
C LEU A 23 -7.87 -1.24 17.09
N LEU A 24 -6.64 -1.68 17.38
CA LEU A 24 -6.35 -2.66 18.43
C LEU A 24 -6.69 -2.13 19.82
N LYS A 25 -6.25 -0.90 20.14
CA LYS A 25 -6.56 -0.23 21.42
C LYS A 25 -8.08 -0.12 21.64
N ASN A 26 -8.84 0.08 20.56
CA ASN A 26 -10.29 0.21 20.61
C ASN A 26 -11.03 -1.15 20.51
N GLY A 27 -10.32 -2.29 20.51
CA GLY A 27 -10.94 -3.62 20.41
C GLY A 27 -11.61 -3.90 19.06
N ARG A 28 -11.22 -3.19 17.99
CA ARG A 28 -11.90 -3.23 16.69
C ARG A 28 -11.34 -4.25 15.71
N ILE A 29 -10.31 -5.01 16.09
CA ILE A 29 -9.78 -6.12 15.28
C ILE A 29 -10.16 -7.44 15.97
N LYS A 30 -10.98 -8.26 15.30
CA LYS A 30 -11.56 -9.47 15.89
C LYS A 30 -10.46 -10.46 16.31
N GLY A 31 -10.52 -10.91 17.57
CA GLY A 31 -9.65 -11.95 18.11
C GLY A 31 -8.19 -11.51 18.29
N ALA A 32 -7.87 -10.23 18.13
CA ALA A 32 -6.52 -9.74 18.39
C ALA A 32 -6.22 -9.74 19.89
N GLN A 33 -5.04 -10.24 20.26
CA GLN A 33 -4.60 -10.36 21.64
C GLN A 33 -3.19 -9.82 21.83
N LYS A 34 -2.89 -9.32 23.03
CA LYS A 34 -1.57 -8.81 23.38
C LYS A 34 -0.80 -9.91 24.12
N VAL A 35 0.29 -10.39 23.52
CA VAL A 35 1.18 -11.41 24.10
C VAL A 35 2.52 -10.74 24.39
N GLY A 36 2.78 -10.50 25.68
CA GLY A 36 3.91 -9.69 26.12
C GLY A 36 3.88 -8.28 25.50
N ARG A 37 4.92 -7.95 24.73
CA ARG A 37 5.05 -6.64 24.07
C ARG A 37 4.41 -6.58 22.67
N PHE A 38 3.98 -7.71 22.13
CA PHE A 38 3.52 -7.81 20.74
C PHE A 38 2.02 -8.07 20.65
N TRP A 39 1.41 -7.59 19.57
CA TRP A 39 0.04 -7.96 19.22
C TRP A 39 0.07 -9.18 18.30
N GLN A 40 -0.73 -10.18 18.63
CA GLN A 40 -1.08 -11.28 17.76
C GLN A 40 -2.45 -11.00 17.15
N ILE A 41 -2.49 -10.94 15.81
CA ILE A 41 -3.69 -10.60 15.06
C ILE A 41 -4.07 -11.81 14.20
N PRO A 42 -5.21 -12.48 14.46
CA PRO A 42 -5.61 -13.64 13.68
C PRO A 42 -6.10 -13.23 12.30
N LEU A 43 -5.78 -14.06 11.31
CA LEU A 43 -6.27 -13.93 9.94
C LEU A 43 -7.51 -14.79 9.74
N PHE A 44 -8.53 -14.21 9.10
CA PHE A 44 -9.73 -14.88 8.64
C PHE A 44 -9.72 -14.82 7.12
N ASN A 45 -9.65 -15.98 6.44
CA ASN A 45 -9.47 -16.06 4.98
C ASN A 45 -8.27 -15.20 4.51
N GLY A 46 -7.16 -15.24 5.24
CA GLY A 46 -5.93 -14.51 4.92
C GLY A 46 -5.91 -13.03 5.32
N LEU A 47 -6.98 -12.47 5.91
CA LEU A 47 -7.06 -11.04 6.25
C LEU A 47 -7.51 -10.78 7.70
N PRO A 48 -7.02 -9.73 8.37
CA PRO A 48 -7.58 -9.31 9.65
C PRO A 48 -9.02 -8.81 9.48
N LYS A 49 -9.91 -9.17 10.42
CA LYS A 49 -11.31 -8.72 10.39
C LYS A 49 -11.51 -7.50 11.30
N VAL A 50 -11.76 -6.34 10.70
CA VAL A 50 -11.96 -5.07 11.42
C VAL A 50 -13.44 -4.72 11.49
N SER A 51 -13.93 -4.34 12.68
CA SER A 51 -15.30 -3.86 12.87
C SER A 51 -15.41 -2.35 12.56
N PRO A 52 -16.46 -1.90 11.84
CA PRO A 52 -16.69 -0.49 11.57
C PRO A 52 -17.06 0.28 12.86
N GLY A 53 -16.86 1.60 12.82
CA GLY A 53 -17.24 2.48 13.93
C GLY A 53 -18.72 2.82 13.81
N ARG A 54 -19.37 3.15 14.93
CA ARG A 54 -20.78 3.54 14.92
C ARG A 54 -21.01 4.96 14.39
N ARG A 55 -20.04 5.87 14.57
CA ARG A 55 -20.11 7.28 14.16
C ARG A 55 -18.92 7.64 13.27
N GLY A 56 -19.13 8.66 12.42
CA GLY A 56 -18.11 9.23 11.55
C GLY A 56 -17.91 8.47 10.23
N PRO A 57 -16.88 8.85 9.45
CA PRO A 57 -16.62 8.28 8.13
C PRO A 57 -16.37 6.77 8.16
N LYS A 58 -16.78 6.09 7.09
CA LYS A 58 -16.49 4.67 6.90
C LYS A 58 -14.97 4.45 6.80
N GLY A 59 -14.52 3.30 7.31
CA GLY A 59 -13.12 2.90 7.24
C GLY A 59 -12.63 2.65 5.82
N THR A 60 -11.37 3.00 5.56
CA THR A 60 -10.70 2.81 4.27
C THR A 60 -9.86 1.52 4.20
N TRP A 61 -9.88 0.67 5.23
CA TRP A 61 -9.10 -0.57 5.24
C TRP A 61 -9.66 -1.59 4.24
N ARG A 62 -8.75 -2.40 3.69
CA ARG A 62 -9.04 -3.47 2.74
C ARG A 62 -9.93 -4.51 3.41
N ARG A 63 -10.96 -4.96 2.67
CA ARG A 63 -11.88 -6.04 3.07
C ARG A 63 -11.63 -7.35 2.33
N GLY A 64 -10.74 -7.32 1.34
CA GLY A 64 -10.36 -8.44 0.48
C GLY A 64 -8.98 -8.18 -0.11
N PHE A 65 -8.36 -9.21 -0.69
CA PHE A 65 -7.09 -9.07 -1.40
C PHE A 65 -7.29 -8.20 -2.64
N GLN A 66 -6.24 -7.46 -3.01
CA GLN A 66 -6.24 -6.69 -4.24
C GLN A 66 -6.35 -7.67 -5.41
N LYS A 67 -7.28 -7.44 -6.34
CA LYS A 67 -7.45 -8.27 -7.55
C LYS A 67 -6.81 -7.65 -8.79
N VAL A 68 -6.57 -6.34 -8.76
CA VAL A 68 -6.03 -5.58 -9.89
C VAL A 68 -4.53 -5.39 -9.72
N ALA A 69 -3.76 -5.61 -10.79
CA ALA A 69 -2.32 -5.42 -10.81
C ALA A 69 -1.93 -4.03 -10.27
N THR A 70 -0.83 -3.98 -9.52
CA THR A 70 -0.27 -2.71 -9.04
C THR A 70 0.74 -2.20 -10.07
N TYR A 71 0.70 -0.89 -10.34
CA TYR A 71 1.61 -0.25 -11.27
C TYR A 71 2.52 0.74 -10.54
N VAL A 72 3.82 0.70 -10.81
CA VAL A 72 4.74 1.78 -10.45
C VAL A 72 5.01 2.62 -11.69
N HIS A 73 4.66 3.89 -11.60
CA HIS A 73 4.83 4.87 -12.65
C HIS A 73 5.93 5.87 -12.28
N VAL A 74 6.76 6.22 -13.26
CA VAL A 74 7.78 7.27 -13.16
C VAL A 74 7.26 8.52 -13.87
N ASN A 75 7.07 9.60 -13.12
CA ASN A 75 6.56 10.85 -13.67
C ASN A 75 7.70 11.69 -14.28
N GLN A 76 7.88 11.57 -15.59
CA GLN A 76 8.91 12.30 -16.33
C GLN A 76 8.75 13.82 -16.26
N ASN A 77 7.52 14.32 -16.16
CA ASN A 77 7.26 15.76 -16.08
C ASN A 77 7.79 16.35 -14.77
N VAL A 78 7.57 15.65 -13.65
CA VAL A 78 8.11 16.06 -12.34
C VAL A 78 9.64 15.97 -12.35
N ILE A 79 10.24 14.95 -12.98
CA ILE A 79 11.70 14.86 -13.14
C ILE A 79 12.25 16.09 -13.88
N ARG A 80 11.63 16.48 -15.01
CA ARG A 80 12.04 17.66 -15.79
C ARG A 80 11.90 18.94 -14.97
N GLN A 81 10.81 19.09 -14.23
CA GLN A 81 10.54 20.25 -13.37
C GLN A 81 11.54 20.34 -12.22
N ASN A 82 11.82 19.23 -11.55
CA ASN A 82 12.84 19.14 -10.49
C ASN A 82 14.21 19.59 -11.00
N LYS A 83 14.61 19.12 -12.20
CA LYS A 83 15.87 19.55 -12.83
C LYS A 83 15.87 21.04 -13.17
N LYS A 84 14.74 21.58 -13.66
CA LYS A 84 14.62 23.00 -14.05
C LYS A 84 14.66 23.93 -12.83
N ASN A 85 13.99 23.56 -11.74
CA ASN A 85 13.75 24.42 -10.59
C ASN A 85 14.65 24.06 -9.38
N ASN A 86 15.55 23.10 -9.52
CA ASN A 86 16.39 22.56 -8.44
C ASN A 86 15.57 22.10 -7.22
N THR A 87 14.43 21.44 -7.47
CA THR A 87 13.55 20.88 -6.44
C THR A 87 13.66 19.35 -6.38
N TYR A 88 13.14 18.75 -5.31
CA TYR A 88 13.22 17.31 -5.05
C TYR A 88 11.85 16.71 -4.80
N GLU A 89 10.83 17.08 -5.57
CA GLU A 89 9.49 16.51 -5.44
C GLU A 89 9.48 15.00 -5.78
N PRO A 90 8.62 14.18 -5.15
CA PRO A 90 8.56 12.74 -5.40
C PRO A 90 8.13 12.42 -6.84
N VAL A 91 8.92 11.61 -7.53
CA VAL A 91 8.74 11.29 -8.96
C VAL A 91 8.07 9.94 -9.21
N LEU A 92 7.94 9.10 -8.19
CA LEU A 92 7.35 7.78 -8.30
C LEU A 92 5.91 7.80 -7.83
N THR A 93 5.03 7.10 -8.54
CA THR A 93 3.64 6.87 -8.13
C THR A 93 3.31 5.39 -8.18
N VAL A 94 2.94 4.82 -7.03
CA VAL A 94 2.40 3.47 -6.92
C VAL A 94 0.88 3.54 -7.03
N LYS A 95 0.33 2.99 -8.12
CA LYS A 95 -1.10 2.95 -8.42
C LYS A 95 -1.67 1.58 -8.06
N GLN A 96 -2.45 1.53 -6.98
CA GLN A 96 -3.10 0.33 -6.45
C GLN A 96 -4.62 0.46 -6.60
N GLY A 97 -5.17 -0.02 -7.72
CA GLY A 97 -6.57 0.22 -8.05
C GLY A 97 -6.85 1.72 -8.19
N ASN A 98 -7.68 2.28 -7.31
CA ASN A 98 -8.01 3.71 -7.29
C ASN A 98 -7.11 4.55 -6.37
N ARG A 99 -6.13 3.94 -5.68
CA ARG A 99 -5.23 4.63 -4.75
C ARG A 99 -3.89 4.93 -5.42
N ASN A 100 -3.46 6.18 -5.31
CA ASN A 100 -2.12 6.63 -5.72
C ASN A 100 -1.28 6.95 -4.48
N THR A 101 -0.08 6.37 -4.40
CA THR A 101 0.89 6.67 -3.34
C THR A 101 2.16 7.23 -3.98
N TYR A 102 2.59 8.42 -3.55
CA TYR A 102 3.78 9.09 -4.07
C TYR A 102 5.01 8.79 -3.22
N GLY A 103 6.18 8.71 -3.85
CA GLY A 103 7.43 8.45 -3.16
C GLY A 103 8.65 8.86 -3.97
N HIS A 104 9.79 9.01 -3.29
CA HIS A 104 11.10 9.13 -3.90
C HIS A 104 11.72 7.76 -4.17
N TYR A 105 11.33 6.76 -3.37
CA TYR A 105 11.79 5.39 -3.48
C TYR A 105 10.63 4.40 -3.35
N VAL A 106 10.72 3.28 -4.07
CA VAL A 106 9.77 2.16 -4.02
C VAL A 106 10.55 0.86 -3.85
N GLU A 107 10.27 0.11 -2.78
CA GLU A 107 10.78 -1.24 -2.56
C GLU A 107 9.69 -2.26 -2.88
N ILE A 108 10.03 -3.33 -3.61
CA ILE A 108 9.07 -4.37 -4.00
C ILE A 108 9.62 -5.71 -3.55
N LYS A 109 8.86 -6.40 -2.70
CA LYS A 109 9.29 -7.65 -2.08
C LYS A 109 8.52 -8.84 -2.64
N GLY A 110 8.76 -9.13 -3.93
CA GLY A 110 8.11 -10.26 -4.59
C GLY A 110 8.09 -10.15 -6.11
N PRO A 111 7.33 -11.05 -6.78
CA PRO A 111 7.23 -11.10 -8.24
C PRO A 111 6.78 -9.76 -8.81
N SER A 112 7.61 -9.22 -9.68
CA SER A 112 7.38 -7.98 -10.40
C SER A 112 8.03 -8.04 -11.78
N ARG A 113 7.52 -7.27 -12.72
CA ARG A 113 8.05 -7.21 -14.09
C ARG A 113 8.04 -5.79 -14.62
N LEU A 114 9.09 -5.43 -15.37
CA LEU A 114 9.16 -4.16 -16.09
C LEU A 114 8.60 -4.36 -17.49
N VAL A 115 7.65 -3.51 -17.88
CA VAL A 115 6.92 -3.62 -19.14
C VAL A 115 7.16 -2.36 -19.95
N TYR A 116 7.52 -2.53 -21.22
CA TYR A 116 7.51 -1.48 -22.24
C TYR A 116 6.48 -1.85 -23.31
N GLN A 117 5.49 -0.99 -23.50
CA GLN A 117 4.39 -1.20 -24.44
C GLN A 117 3.97 0.16 -25.07
N PRO A 118 4.63 0.57 -26.17
CA PRO A 118 4.40 1.88 -26.78
C PRO A 118 3.05 1.99 -27.50
N ASN A 119 2.54 0.89 -28.05
CA ASN A 119 1.30 0.86 -28.85
C ASN A 119 0.03 0.74 -28.00
N CYS A 120 0.16 0.45 -26.70
CA CYS A 120 -0.96 0.39 -25.77
C CYS A 120 -0.53 1.02 -24.42
N PRO A 121 -0.38 2.36 -24.37
CA PRO A 121 -0.04 3.03 -23.14
C PRO A 121 -1.13 2.84 -22.09
N LYS A 122 -0.77 2.94 -20.81
CA LYS A 122 -1.77 3.03 -19.73
C LYS A 122 -2.59 4.32 -19.88
N ASP A 123 -3.75 4.38 -19.24
CA ASP A 123 -4.67 5.55 -19.27
C ASP A 123 -3.97 6.89 -18.97
N CYS A 124 -2.87 6.87 -18.22
CA CYS A 124 -2.04 8.04 -17.93
C CYS A 124 -0.97 8.38 -18.99
N GLY A 125 -1.00 7.75 -20.17
CA GLY A 125 -0.02 7.92 -21.26
C GLY A 125 1.32 7.20 -21.06
N ALA A 126 1.49 6.47 -19.96
CA ALA A 126 2.74 5.77 -19.67
C ALA A 126 2.95 4.60 -20.64
N THR A 127 4.13 4.55 -21.28
CA THR A 127 4.56 3.46 -22.18
C THR A 127 5.55 2.51 -21.53
N VAL A 128 6.17 2.91 -20.42
CA VAL A 128 7.00 2.04 -19.56
C VAL A 128 6.43 2.08 -18.15
N TRP A 129 6.25 0.91 -17.53
CA TRP A 129 5.82 0.80 -16.14
C TRP A 129 6.29 -0.51 -15.53
N LEU A 130 6.32 -0.57 -14.20
CA LEU A 130 6.54 -1.81 -13.48
C LEU A 130 5.19 -2.38 -13.02
N GLU A 131 4.91 -3.63 -13.35
CA GLU A 131 3.76 -4.38 -12.86
C GLU A 131 4.17 -5.24 -11.67
N VAL A 132 3.32 -5.24 -10.65
CA VAL A 132 3.55 -6.00 -9.42
C VAL A 132 2.30 -6.82 -9.12
N ASP A 133 2.53 -8.09 -8.76
CA ASP A 133 1.44 -8.98 -8.36
C ASP A 133 0.65 -8.36 -7.20
N PRO A 134 -0.70 -8.45 -7.19
CA PRO A 134 -1.52 -7.82 -6.18
C PRO A 134 -1.24 -8.24 -4.72
N SER A 135 -0.64 -9.41 -4.51
CA SER A 135 -0.31 -9.96 -3.19
C SER A 135 1.02 -9.46 -2.61
N VAL A 136 1.84 -8.78 -3.41
CA VAL A 136 3.20 -8.38 -3.05
C VAL A 136 3.24 -7.10 -2.21
N GLU A 137 4.13 -7.08 -1.22
CA GLU A 137 4.38 -5.91 -0.39
C GLU A 137 5.19 -4.84 -1.11
N ILE A 138 4.67 -3.60 -1.05
CA ILE A 138 5.27 -2.42 -1.66
C ILE A 138 5.44 -1.36 -0.59
N LEU A 139 6.67 -0.88 -0.43
CA LEU A 139 7.03 0.16 0.53
C LEU A 139 7.43 1.43 -0.23
N THR A 140 6.84 2.56 0.13
CA THR A 140 7.19 3.88 -0.44
C THR A 140 7.76 4.78 0.64
N LYS A 141 8.82 5.52 0.32
CA LYS A 141 9.44 6.49 1.24
C LYS A 141 9.54 7.85 0.57
N LEU A 142 9.35 8.89 1.38
CA LEU A 142 9.73 10.26 1.03
C LEU A 142 11.11 10.55 1.61
N PHE A 143 11.92 11.36 0.94
CA PHE A 143 13.07 11.98 1.59
C PHE A 143 12.58 12.95 2.68
N GLY A 144 13.32 13.01 3.78
CA GLY A 144 13.13 13.97 4.86
C GLY A 144 14.17 15.06 4.79
#